data_AF-A0A9P9KTU8-F1
#
_entry.id   AF-A0A9P9KTU8-F1
#
_cell.length_a   1.000
_cell.length_b   1.000
_cell.length_c   1.000
_cell.angle_alpha   90.00
_cell.angle_beta   90.00
_cell.angle_gamma   90.00
#
_symmetry.space_group_name_H-M   'P 1'
#
loop_
_entity.id
_entity.type
_entity.pdbx_description
1 polymer ?
#
loop_
_entity_poly.entity_id
_entity_poly.type
_entity_poly.pdbx_seq_one_letter_code
_entity_poly.pdbx_strand_id
1 'polypeptide(L)'
;MVIVSVVYSYYTLDPHIQSWLRCIRLVTAVYYVALAFLPIPEVIIARLLPRTSPIDNFGQGTMRAKVILALFTSVLLSLGACFRAGAPFIQRPAENPGWFNSKAAYSCFNHVIELVVVFTYVLSRFDRQFHIPNGSSGPGNYSKGGLSEMLGKQDIAEETVGVDGAAVSSPNQQNLSKSNANEKT
;
A
#
# COMPACT_ATOMS: atom_id res chain seq x y z
N MET A 1 1.12 28.69 6.57
CA MET A 1 0.75 29.42 7.81
C MET A 1 1.52 28.97 9.05
N VAL A 2 1.87 27.68 9.19
CA VAL A 2 2.61 27.15 10.37
C VAL A 2 4.04 27.73 10.50
N ILE A 3 4.78 27.84 9.40
CA ILE A 3 6.15 28.34 9.44
C ILE A 3 6.18 29.80 9.93
N VAL A 4 5.28 30.64 9.40
CA VAL A 4 5.15 32.05 9.80
C VAL A 4 4.78 32.17 11.28
N SER A 5 3.83 31.35 11.77
CA SER A 5 3.48 31.38 13.19
C SER A 5 4.64 30.93 14.08
N VAL A 6 5.42 29.92 13.69
CA VAL A 6 6.60 29.51 14.47
C VAL A 6 7.63 30.64 14.52
N VAL A 7 7.99 31.21 13.37
CA VAL A 7 8.97 32.31 13.29
C VAL A 7 8.50 33.52 14.10
N TYR A 8 7.25 33.94 13.92
CA TYR A 8 6.69 35.08 14.62
C TYR A 8 6.60 34.86 16.15
N SER A 9 6.45 33.60 16.60
CA SER A 9 6.47 33.25 18.03
C SER A 9 7.78 33.61 18.73
N TYR A 10 8.90 33.67 18.00
CA TYR A 10 10.21 34.03 18.57
C TYR A 10 10.40 35.54 18.71
N TYR A 11 9.68 36.33 17.90
CA TYR A 11 9.82 37.78 17.86
C TYR A 11 8.75 38.53 18.66
N THR A 12 7.71 37.83 19.14
CA THR A 12 6.60 38.42 19.89
C THR A 12 6.61 38.00 21.36
N LEU A 13 6.59 38.98 22.25
CA LEU A 13 6.48 38.77 23.71
C LEU A 13 5.05 39.00 24.22
N ASP A 14 4.12 39.39 23.34
CA ASP A 14 2.72 39.62 23.70
C ASP A 14 2.01 38.28 23.98
N PRO A 15 1.52 38.05 25.22
CA PRO A 15 0.86 36.80 25.59
C PRO A 15 -0.43 36.55 24.81
N HIS A 16 -1.14 37.60 24.38
CA HIS A 16 -2.36 37.46 23.59
C HIS A 16 -2.04 36.84 22.23
N ILE A 17 -1.05 37.39 21.53
CA ILE A 17 -0.57 36.87 20.24
C ILE A 17 -0.05 35.43 20.40
N GLN A 18 0.76 35.14 21.42
CA GLN A 18 1.29 33.80 21.65
C GLN A 18 0.19 32.72 21.81
N SER A 19 -0.94 33.07 22.41
CA SER A 19 -2.08 32.16 22.55
C SER A 19 -2.67 31.74 21.19
N TRP A 20 -2.84 32.69 20.27
CA TRP A 20 -3.30 32.43 18.90
C TRP A 20 -2.29 31.55 18.13
N LEU A 21 -1.00 31.85 18.25
CA LEU A 21 0.05 31.06 17.63
C LEU A 21 0.11 29.63 18.17
N ARG A 22 -0.20 29.45 19.46
CA ARG A 22 -0.33 28.12 20.08
C ARG A 22 -1.53 27.36 19.53
N CYS A 23 -2.70 28.01 19.36
CA CYS A 23 -3.85 27.38 18.72
C CYS A 23 -3.52 26.86 17.30
N ILE A 24 -2.84 27.67 16.49
CA ILE A 24 -2.40 27.26 15.14
C ILE A 24 -1.51 26.01 15.21
N ARG A 25 -0.55 25.97 16.14
CA ARG A 25 0.35 24.82 16.34
C ARG A 25 -0.39 23.56 16.80
N LEU A 26 -1.36 23.69 17.71
CA LEU A 26 -2.19 22.58 18.19
C LEU A 26 -3.07 22.00 17.07
N VAL A 27 -3.76 22.86 16.31
CA VAL A 27 -4.58 22.43 15.16
C VAL A 27 -3.72 21.71 14.13
N THR A 28 -2.52 22.24 13.85
CA THR A 28 -1.56 21.61 12.94
C THR A 28 -1.14 20.23 13.43
N ALA A 29 -0.83 20.08 14.73
CA ALA A 29 -0.44 18.81 15.32
C ALA A 29 -1.56 17.76 15.20
N VAL A 30 -2.80 18.14 15.51
CA VAL A 30 -3.98 17.26 15.38
C VAL A 30 -4.19 16.85 13.92
N TYR A 31 -4.03 17.79 12.98
CA TYR A 31 -4.15 17.51 11.55
C TYR A 31 -3.10 16.49 11.07
N TYR A 32 -1.83 16.62 11.47
CA TYR A 32 -0.79 15.64 11.13
C TYR A 32 -1.07 14.26 11.72
N VAL A 33 -1.54 14.21 12.96
CA VAL A 33 -1.94 12.94 13.60
C VAL A 33 -3.09 12.30 12.82
N ALA A 34 -4.11 13.07 12.43
CA ALA A 34 -5.22 12.58 11.61
C ALA A 34 -4.74 12.03 10.25
N LEU A 35 -3.82 12.72 9.57
CA LEU A 35 -3.23 12.25 8.32
C LEU A 35 -2.41 10.96 8.51
N ALA A 36 -1.69 10.81 9.61
CA ALA A 36 -0.92 9.60 9.89
C ALA A 36 -1.82 8.38 10.12
N PHE A 37 -3.02 8.59 10.68
CA PHE A 37 -4.03 7.54 10.86
C PHE A 37 -4.76 7.17 9.57
N LEU A 38 -4.84 8.05 8.56
CA LEU A 38 -5.56 7.87 7.29
C LEU A 38 -5.37 6.53 6.54
N PRO A 39 -4.17 5.94 6.45
CA PRO A 39 -3.99 4.62 5.83
C PRO A 39 -4.74 3.46 6.52
N ILE A 40 -5.05 3.56 7.82
CA ILE A 40 -5.81 2.51 8.54
C ILE A 40 -7.27 2.43 8.06
N PRO A 41 -8.07 3.51 8.07
CA PRO A 41 -9.42 3.48 7.52
C PRO A 41 -9.43 3.19 6.02
N GLU A 42 -8.41 3.61 5.26
CA GLU A 42 -8.29 3.27 3.83
C GLU A 42 -8.24 1.74 3.62
N VAL A 43 -7.42 1.03 4.40
CA VAL A 43 -7.33 -0.44 4.34
C VAL A 43 -8.63 -1.10 4.82
N ILE A 44 -9.31 -0.54 5.82
CA ILE A 44 -10.59 -1.05 6.32
C ILE A 44 -11.68 -0.90 5.24
N ILE A 45 -11.78 0.27 4.61
CA ILE A 45 -12.73 0.54 3.54
C ILE A 45 -12.46 -0.39 2.35
N ALA A 46 -11.19 -0.57 1.98
CA ALA A 46 -10.80 -1.49 0.90
C ALA A 46 -11.20 -2.95 1.19
N ARG A 47 -11.28 -3.35 2.47
CA ARG A 47 -11.72 -4.70 2.87
C ARG A 47 -13.24 -4.84 2.97
N LEU A 48 -13.94 -3.77 3.35
CA LEU A 48 -15.40 -3.75 3.47
C LEU A 48 -16.11 -3.62 2.11
N LEU A 49 -15.45 -3.01 1.12
CA LEU A 49 -16.05 -2.83 -0.19
C LEU A 49 -16.22 -4.19 -0.89
N PRO A 50 -17.46 -4.61 -1.24
CA PRO A 50 -17.70 -5.88 -1.91
C PRO A 50 -16.99 -5.87 -3.25
N ARG A 51 -16.08 -6.83 -3.43
CA ARG A 51 -15.16 -6.84 -4.55
C ARG A 51 -15.71 -7.75 -5.64
N THR A 52 -16.19 -7.17 -6.72
CA THR A 52 -16.77 -7.89 -7.87
C THR A 52 -15.72 -8.51 -8.79
N SER A 53 -14.45 -8.11 -8.70
CA SER A 53 -13.37 -8.55 -9.59
C SER A 53 -12.25 -9.31 -8.86
N PRO A 54 -11.59 -10.29 -9.49
CA PRO A 54 -10.46 -11.03 -8.89
C PRO A 54 -9.27 -10.11 -8.55
N ILE A 55 -8.40 -10.53 -7.62
CA ILE A 55 -7.23 -9.74 -7.18
C ILE A 55 -6.24 -9.65 -8.33
N ASP A 56 -6.16 -8.48 -8.96
CA ASP A 56 -5.13 -8.22 -9.96
C ASP A 56 -3.83 -7.90 -9.24
N ASN A 57 -2.85 -8.80 -9.40
CA ASN A 57 -1.53 -8.60 -8.83
C ASN A 57 -0.70 -7.80 -9.83
N PHE A 58 -0.88 -6.49 -9.85
CA PHE A 58 0.01 -5.59 -10.59
C PHE A 58 1.42 -5.63 -9.99
N GLY A 59 2.46 -5.56 -10.83
CA GLY A 59 3.86 -5.56 -10.39
C GLY A 59 4.36 -6.89 -9.82
N GLN A 60 5.33 -6.82 -8.91
CA GLN A 60 5.87 -8.00 -8.21
C GLN A 60 5.35 -8.10 -6.76
N GLY A 61 5.00 -9.30 -6.33
CA GLY A 61 4.62 -9.63 -4.95
C GLY A 61 3.11 -9.87 -4.75
N THR A 62 2.75 -10.40 -3.58
CA THR A 62 1.34 -10.64 -3.23
C THR A 62 0.67 -9.36 -2.76
N MET A 63 -0.62 -9.20 -3.03
CA MET A 63 -1.40 -8.07 -2.50
C MET A 63 -1.35 -7.96 -0.97
N ARG A 64 -1.21 -9.09 -0.27
CA ARG A 64 -1.04 -9.14 1.19
C ARG A 64 0.24 -8.43 1.65
N ALA A 65 1.35 -8.64 0.94
CA ALA A 65 2.61 -7.98 1.29
C ALA A 65 2.51 -6.45 1.17
N LYS A 66 1.80 -5.95 0.15
CA LYS A 66 1.55 -4.51 -0.04
C LYS A 66 0.72 -3.91 1.11
N VAL A 67 -0.34 -4.63 1.52
CA VAL A 67 -1.19 -4.22 2.65
C VAL A 67 -0.39 -4.23 3.96
N ILE A 68 0.39 -5.28 4.22
CA ILE A 68 1.23 -5.36 5.42
C ILE A 68 2.26 -4.23 5.44
N LEU A 69 2.89 -3.92 4.30
CA LEU A 69 3.85 -2.83 4.17
C LEU A 69 3.19 -1.46 4.47
N ALA A 70 2.00 -1.22 3.91
CA ALA A 70 1.25 0.02 4.15
C ALA A 70 0.82 0.15 5.62
N LEU A 71 0.32 -0.93 6.23
CA LEU A 71 -0.06 -0.94 7.64
C LEU A 71 1.16 -0.75 8.56
N PHE A 72 2.27 -1.42 8.28
CA PHE A 72 3.49 -1.31 9.07
C PHE A 72 4.02 0.13 9.07
N THR A 73 4.12 0.74 7.89
CA THR A 73 4.61 2.12 7.75
C THR A 73 3.62 3.15 8.32
N SER A 74 2.31 2.90 8.23
CA SER A 74 1.27 3.69 8.91
C SER A 74 1.44 3.71 10.42
N VAL A 75 1.69 2.56 11.05
CA VAL A 75 1.88 2.47 12.51
C VAL A 75 3.11 3.27 12.93
N LEU A 76 4.22 3.13 12.19
CA LEU A 76 5.44 3.90 12.46
C LEU A 76 5.21 5.42 12.31
N LEU A 77 4.54 5.84 11.23
CA LEU A 77 4.26 7.25 10.99
C LEU A 77 3.30 7.83 12.04
N SER A 78 2.31 7.04 12.47
CA SER A 78 1.38 7.41 13.54
C SER A 78 2.10 7.60 14.88
N LEU A 79 3.05 6.71 15.19
CA LEU A 79 3.89 6.85 16.38
C LEU A 79 4.72 8.15 16.36
N GLY A 80 5.35 8.46 15.23
CA GLY A 80 6.11 9.70 15.05
C GLY A 80 5.23 10.96 15.15
N ALA A 81 4.03 10.93 14.54
CA ALA A 81 3.07 12.03 14.59
C ALA A 81 2.55 12.27 16.02
N CYS A 82 2.22 11.21 16.76
CA CYS A 82 1.80 11.30 18.16
C CYS A 82 2.90 11.88 19.05
N PHE A 83 4.15 11.45 18.87
CA PHE A 83 5.28 12.00 19.62
C PHE A 83 5.47 13.50 19.35
N ARG A 84 5.41 13.93 18.08
CA ARG A 84 5.48 15.35 17.69
C ARG A 84 4.31 16.17 18.21
N ALA A 85 3.11 15.59 18.24
CA ALA A 85 1.93 16.25 18.80
C ALA A 85 2.06 16.50 20.30
N GLY A 86 2.75 15.63 21.05
CA GLY A 86 2.98 15.81 22.48
C GLY A 86 3.70 17.12 22.86
N ALA A 87 4.60 17.60 22.00
CA ALA A 87 5.40 18.80 22.28
C ALA A 87 4.58 20.10 22.49
N PRO A 88 3.62 20.46 21.61
CA PRO A 88 2.75 21.61 21.86
C PRO A 88 1.73 21.41 22.99
N PHE A 89 1.32 20.16 23.30
CA PHE A 89 0.38 19.88 24.39
C PHE A 89 1.04 20.02 25.77
N ILE A 90 2.26 19.49 25.94
CA ILE A 90 2.99 19.51 27.22
C ILE A 90 3.95 20.71 27.23
N GLN A 91 3.45 21.88 27.61
CA GLN A 91 4.29 23.06 27.82
C GLN A 91 5.02 22.92 29.14
N ARG A 92 6.33 22.65 29.11
CA ARG A 92 7.17 22.58 30.31
C ARG A 92 8.17 23.75 30.30
N PRO A 93 8.39 24.42 31.44
CA PRO A 93 9.41 25.47 31.55
C PRO A 93 10.78 24.94 31.12
N ALA A 94 11.59 25.79 30.47
CA ALA A 94 12.94 25.43 30.03
C ALA A 94 13.85 24.97 31.18
N GLU A 95 13.54 25.41 32.40
CA GLU A 95 14.26 25.08 33.64
C GLU A 95 14.04 23.64 34.10
N ASN A 96 12.99 22.94 33.64
CA ASN A 96 12.71 21.55 34.00
C ASN A 96 12.32 20.72 32.77
N PRO A 97 13.27 20.38 31.89
CA PRO A 97 12.97 19.59 30.70
C PRO A 97 12.50 18.17 31.07
N GLY A 98 11.46 17.67 30.39
CA GLY A 98 11.06 16.27 30.51
C GLY A 98 12.06 15.33 29.83
N TRP A 99 12.02 14.05 30.13
CA TRP A 99 12.89 13.03 29.51
C TRP A 99 12.82 13.03 27.97
N PHE A 100 11.65 13.38 27.42
CA PHE A 100 11.38 13.53 25.98
C PHE A 100 12.06 14.74 25.32
N ASN A 101 12.51 15.73 26.10
CA ASN A 101 13.28 16.89 25.60
C ASN A 101 14.77 16.58 25.47
N SER A 102 15.23 15.38 25.82
CA SER A 102 16.61 14.98 25.59
C SER A 102 16.92 14.93 24.09
N LYS A 103 18.12 15.38 23.71
CA LYS A 103 18.59 15.37 22.30
C LYS A 103 18.51 13.97 21.68
N ALA A 104 18.76 12.94 22.49
CA ALA A 104 18.67 11.55 22.08
C ALA A 104 17.23 11.13 21.78
N ALA A 105 16.30 11.33 22.71
CA ALA A 105 14.88 10.99 22.49
C ALA A 105 14.33 11.75 21.27
N TYR A 106 14.59 13.05 21.18
CA TYR A 106 14.15 13.85 20.04
C TYR A 106 14.66 13.32 18.70
N SER A 107 15.94 12.94 18.60
CA SER A 107 16.53 12.45 17.36
C SER A 107 16.00 11.06 16.97
N CYS A 108 15.81 10.18 17.96
CA CYS A 108 15.25 8.85 17.72
C CYS A 108 13.82 8.91 17.19
N PHE A 109 12.91 9.59 17.87
CA PHE A 109 11.49 9.57 17.51
C PHE A 109 11.16 10.39 16.25
N ASN A 110 11.91 11.46 15.99
CA ASN A 110 11.75 12.20 14.75
C ASN A 110 12.54 11.46 13.66
N HIS A 111 13.86 11.61 13.63
CA HIS A 111 14.65 11.21 12.46
C HIS A 111 14.72 9.70 12.25
N VAL A 112 14.87 8.88 13.30
CA VAL A 112 15.07 7.42 13.12
C VAL A 112 13.79 6.74 12.63
N ILE A 113 12.62 7.12 13.16
CA ILE A 113 11.33 6.55 12.68
C ILE A 113 11.13 6.86 11.20
N GLU A 114 11.36 8.10 10.78
CA GLU A 114 11.23 8.48 9.37
C GLU A 114 12.26 7.78 8.49
N LEU A 115 13.51 7.65 8.98
CA LEU A 115 14.57 6.92 8.29
C LEU A 115 14.19 5.45 8.08
N VAL A 116 13.67 4.78 9.12
CA VAL A 116 13.22 3.38 9.03
C VAL A 116 12.07 3.24 8.02
N VAL A 117 11.11 4.16 7.99
CA VAL A 117 10.01 4.14 7.02
C VAL A 117 10.55 4.29 5.58
N VAL A 118 11.46 5.25 5.35
CA VAL A 118 12.08 5.45 4.03
C VAL A 118 12.88 4.22 3.60
N PHE A 119 13.74 3.68 4.46
CA PHE A 119 14.48 2.44 4.16
C PHE A 119 13.55 1.26 3.89
N THR A 120 12.47 1.14 4.66
CA THR A 120 11.47 0.09 4.46
C THR A 120 10.87 0.16 3.06
N TYR A 121 10.54 1.37 2.57
CA TYR A 121 10.03 1.56 1.21
C TYR A 121 11.07 1.28 0.12
N VAL A 122 12.33 1.68 0.34
CA VAL A 122 13.44 1.41 -0.59
C VAL A 122 13.73 -0.09 -0.67
N LEU A 123 13.85 -0.78 0.47
CA LEU A 123 14.11 -2.23 0.53
C LEU A 123 12.96 -3.05 -0.02
N SER A 124 11.72 -2.63 0.24
CA SER A 124 10.53 -3.25 -0.35
C SER A 124 10.46 -3.04 -1.86
N ARG A 125 11.35 -2.22 -2.43
CA ARG A 125 11.42 -1.86 -3.83
C ARG A 125 10.04 -1.47 -4.36
N PHE A 126 9.41 -0.54 -3.65
CA PHE A 126 8.04 -0.08 -3.92
C PHE A 126 7.83 0.29 -5.40
N ASP A 127 8.87 0.83 -6.03
CA ASP A 127 8.96 1.09 -7.48
C ASP A 127 8.53 -0.10 -8.37
N ARG A 128 8.87 -1.35 -7.99
CA ARG A 128 8.49 -2.57 -8.72
C ARG A 128 7.17 -3.18 -8.29
N GLN A 129 6.66 -2.82 -7.12
CA GLN A 129 5.41 -3.38 -6.60
C GLN A 129 4.18 -2.83 -7.34
N PHE A 130 4.29 -1.70 -8.03
CA PHE A 130 3.17 -1.05 -8.73
C PHE A 130 3.38 -0.92 -10.24
N HIS A 131 4.35 -1.66 -10.79
CA HIS A 131 4.57 -1.70 -12.22
C HIS A 131 3.38 -2.36 -12.93
N ILE A 132 2.70 -1.63 -13.82
CA ILE A 132 1.57 -2.15 -14.61
C ILE A 132 2.15 -2.67 -15.95
N PRO A 133 2.16 -4.00 -16.19
CA PRO A 133 3.00 -4.59 -17.24
C PRO A 133 2.52 -4.39 -18.68
N ASN A 134 1.44 -3.66 -18.96
CA ASN A 134 0.98 -3.38 -20.31
C ASN A 134 0.24 -2.04 -20.36
N GLY A 135 0.38 -1.30 -21.46
CA GLY A 135 -0.34 -0.04 -21.68
C GLY A 135 -1.86 -0.23 -21.57
N SER A 136 -2.47 0.43 -20.60
CA SER A 136 -3.90 0.49 -20.40
C SER A 136 -4.53 1.46 -21.42
N SER A 137 -4.95 0.95 -22.57
CA SER A 137 -5.50 1.82 -23.63
C SER A 137 -7.01 2.12 -23.49
N GLY A 138 -7.72 1.53 -22.52
CA GLY A 138 -9.17 1.74 -22.37
C GLY A 138 -9.76 1.26 -21.04
N PRO A 139 -10.97 1.73 -20.70
CA PRO A 139 -11.69 1.32 -19.49
C PRO A 139 -12.07 -0.17 -19.58
N GLY A 140 -11.74 -0.94 -18.53
CA GLY A 140 -12.07 -2.36 -18.42
C GLY A 140 -11.02 -3.34 -18.98
N ASN A 141 -9.86 -2.87 -19.43
CA ASN A 141 -8.80 -3.74 -19.99
C ASN A 141 -8.31 -4.84 -19.02
N TYR A 142 -8.39 -4.61 -17.71
CA TYR A 142 -7.98 -5.59 -16.68
C TYR A 142 -9.15 -6.37 -16.07
N SER A 143 -10.41 -6.05 -16.42
CA SER A 143 -11.59 -6.72 -15.88
C SER A 143 -11.88 -8.09 -16.51
N LYS A 144 -11.23 -8.40 -17.64
CA LYS A 144 -11.52 -9.61 -18.45
C LYS A 144 -10.86 -10.90 -17.95
N GLY A 145 -9.88 -10.81 -17.03
CA GLY A 145 -9.13 -11.97 -16.54
C GLY A 145 -9.99 -13.02 -15.83
N GLY A 146 -11.04 -12.61 -15.10
CA GLY A 146 -11.92 -13.54 -14.39
C GLY A 146 -12.91 -14.29 -15.29
N LEU A 147 -13.34 -13.69 -16.41
CA LEU A 147 -14.30 -14.30 -17.32
C LEU A 147 -13.64 -15.39 -18.17
N SER A 148 -12.40 -15.17 -18.63
CA SER A 148 -11.65 -16.15 -19.42
C SER A 148 -11.24 -17.39 -18.61
N GLU A 149 -10.98 -17.24 -17.31
CA GLU A 149 -10.67 -18.37 -16.41
C GLU A 149 -11.93 -19.17 -16.07
N MET A 150 -13.10 -18.53 -15.93
CA MET A 150 -14.39 -19.22 -15.78
C MET A 150 -14.79 -19.98 -17.04
N LEU A 151 -14.61 -19.39 -18.24
CA LEU A 151 -14.90 -20.05 -19.52
C LEU A 151 -13.96 -21.22 -19.79
N GLY A 152 -12.66 -21.09 -19.47
CA GLY A 152 -11.70 -22.19 -19.61
C GLY A 152 -11.89 -23.34 -18.60
N LYS A 153 -12.54 -23.08 -17.46
CA LYS A 153 -12.90 -24.13 -16.47
C LYS A 153 -14.19 -24.86 -16.84
N GLN A 154 -15.08 -24.21 -17.58
CA GLN A 154 -16.32 -24.82 -18.06
C GLN A 154 -16.04 -25.80 -19.21
N ASP A 155 -15.12 -25.45 -20.12
CA ASP A 155 -14.72 -26.31 -21.25
C ASP A 155 -14.06 -27.63 -20.78
N ILE A 156 -13.20 -27.56 -19.75
CA ILE A 156 -12.52 -28.75 -19.18
C ILE A 156 -13.48 -29.62 -18.33
N ALA A 157 -14.53 -29.02 -17.75
CA ALA A 157 -15.52 -29.76 -16.97
C ALA A 157 -16.57 -30.45 -17.84
N GLU A 158 -16.80 -29.98 -19.07
CA GLU A 158 -17.76 -30.59 -20.00
C GLU A 158 -17.16 -31.81 -20.75
N GLU A 159 -15.84 -31.87 -20.94
CA GLU A 159 -15.17 -33.02 -21.57
C GLU A 159 -15.05 -34.26 -20.63
N THR A 160 -15.19 -34.10 -19.31
CA THR A 160 -14.93 -35.19 -18.34
C THR A 160 -16.17 -35.96 -17.86
N VAL A 161 -17.37 -35.64 -18.34
CA VAL A 161 -18.63 -36.31 -17.90
C VAL A 161 -19.26 -37.21 -18.98
N GLY A 162 -18.65 -37.31 -20.15
CA GLY A 162 -19.12 -38.19 -21.23
C GLY A 162 -18.35 -39.51 -21.35
N VAL A 163 -18.99 -40.60 -20.91
CA VAL A 163 -18.72 -42.01 -21.28
C VAL A 163 -17.78 -42.80 -20.36
N ASP A 164 -18.37 -43.43 -19.32
CA ASP A 164 -17.85 -44.66 -18.73
C ASP A 164 -18.45 -45.89 -19.43
N GLY A 165 -17.57 -46.78 -19.93
CA GLY A 165 -17.82 -48.21 -19.96
C GLY A 165 -18.04 -48.89 -21.32
N ALA A 166 -16.96 -49.27 -21.99
CA ALA A 166 -16.83 -50.60 -22.62
C ALA A 166 -15.37 -50.89 -22.99
N ALA A 167 -14.89 -52.05 -22.57
CA ALA A 167 -13.60 -52.61 -22.95
C ALA A 167 -13.45 -52.71 -24.48
N VAL A 168 -12.20 -52.67 -24.97
CA VAL A 168 -11.60 -53.65 -25.91
C VAL A 168 -10.36 -53.07 -26.63
N SER A 169 -9.23 -53.77 -26.43
CA SER A 169 -8.04 -53.94 -27.28
C SER A 169 -7.30 -52.75 -27.91
N SER A 170 -5.98 -52.71 -27.67
CA SER A 170 -4.97 -52.18 -28.62
C SER A 170 -5.16 -52.77 -30.02
N PRO A 171 -5.06 -51.97 -31.10
CA PRO A 171 -3.85 -52.02 -31.94
C PRO A 171 -3.45 -50.63 -32.49
N ASN A 172 -2.15 -50.28 -32.48
CA ASN A 172 -1.23 -50.37 -33.63
C ASN A 172 -1.05 -49.03 -34.39
N GLN A 173 0.14 -48.46 -34.18
CA GLN A 173 1.10 -47.91 -35.17
C GLN A 173 0.60 -47.39 -36.54
N GLN A 174 1.21 -46.28 -36.98
CA GLN A 174 1.37 -45.82 -38.36
C GLN A 174 0.18 -45.12 -39.05
N ASN A 175 0.13 -43.79 -38.96
CA ASN A 175 -0.03 -42.89 -40.12
C ASN A 175 -0.20 -41.44 -39.64
N LEU A 176 0.87 -40.63 -39.71
CA LEU A 176 0.79 -39.22 -40.12
C LEU A 176 2.19 -38.61 -40.38
N SER A 177 3.12 -39.42 -40.91
CA SER A 177 4.40 -38.91 -41.47
C SER A 177 4.37 -38.75 -42.99
N LYS A 178 3.20 -38.79 -43.62
CA LYS A 178 3.04 -38.65 -45.08
C LYS A 178 1.81 -37.81 -45.43
N SER A 179 1.86 -36.51 -45.22
CA SER A 179 0.87 -35.62 -45.86
C SER A 179 1.33 -34.18 -46.13
N ASN A 180 2.55 -33.77 -45.79
CA ASN A 180 3.01 -32.39 -46.01
C ASN A 180 4.42 -32.30 -46.63
N ALA A 181 4.68 -33.09 -47.69
CA ALA A 181 5.91 -32.98 -48.47
C ALA A 181 5.66 -33.05 -49.99
N ASN A 182 4.46 -32.70 -50.45
CA ASN A 182 4.20 -32.58 -51.88
C ASN A 182 3.32 -31.36 -52.18
N GLU A 183 3.84 -30.18 -51.89
CA GLU A 183 3.39 -28.94 -52.53
C GLU A 183 4.51 -27.89 -52.42
N LYS A 184 5.46 -27.95 -53.37
CA LYS A 184 6.28 -26.83 -53.87
C LYS A 184 7.32 -27.36 -54.87
N THR A 185 6.86 -27.45 -56.12
CA THR A 185 7.68 -27.23 -57.32
C THR A 185 6.98 -26.14 -58.10
#